data_AF-A0A967E0X6-F1
#
_entry.id   AF-A0A967E0X6-F1
#
_cell.length_a   1.000
_cell.length_b   1.000
_cell.length_c   1.000
_cell.angle_alpha   90.00
_cell.angle_beta   90.00
_cell.angle_gamma   90.00
#
_symmetry.space_group_name_H-M   'P 1'
#
loop_
_entity.id
_entity.type
_entity.pdbx_description
1 polymer ?
#
loop_
_entity_poly.entity_id
_entity_poly.type
_entity_poly.pdbx_seq_one_letter_code
_entity_poly.pdbx_strand_id
1 'polypeptide(L)'
;MATLNHALTKAVEWKLLRKALREELTAIRKYQEPDGRLRYLSGEAEAERLLQACEDWLRPIVLTAIHTGMRKGELLGLTWDCVDMTH
;
A
#
# COMPACT_ATOMS: atom_id res chain seq x y z
N MET A 1 -7.18 9.83 -8.56
CA MET A 1 -6.99 10.24 -10.00
C MET A 1 -6.06 9.34 -10.84
N ALA A 2 -5.60 8.19 -10.34
CA ALA A 2 -4.61 7.34 -11.03
C ALA A 2 -5.18 6.52 -12.21
N THR A 3 -6.39 5.96 -12.07
CA THR A 3 -7.04 5.10 -13.07
C THR A 3 -7.38 5.84 -14.37
N LEU A 4 -7.93 7.06 -14.27
CA LEU A 4 -8.21 7.90 -15.44
C LEU A 4 -6.93 8.25 -16.22
N ASN A 5 -5.87 8.63 -15.51
CA ASN A 5 -4.57 8.91 -16.15
C ASN A 5 -4.00 7.67 -16.84
N HIS A 6 -4.18 6.48 -16.25
CA HIS A 6 -3.79 5.23 -16.88
C HIS A 6 -4.61 4.94 -18.15
N ALA A 7 -5.94 5.10 -18.09
CA ALA A 7 -6.83 4.92 -19.24
C ALA A 7 -6.50 5.89 -20.39
N LEU A 8 -6.21 7.17 -20.09
CA LEU A 8 -5.76 8.15 -21.09
C LEU A 8 -4.39 7.79 -21.68
N THR A 9 -3.54 7.09 -20.93
CA THR A 9 -2.27 6.53 -21.46
C THR A 9 -2.53 5.44 -22.47
N LYS A 10 -3.40 4.50 -22.11
CA LYS A 10 -3.81 3.42 -23.02
C LYS A 10 -4.52 3.94 -24.26
N ALA A 11 -5.34 4.99 -24.15
CA ALA A 11 -6.02 5.58 -25.29
C ALA A 11 -5.05 6.21 -26.31
N VAL A 12 -3.94 6.81 -25.87
CA VAL A 12 -2.88 7.30 -26.77
C VAL A 12 -2.08 6.14 -27.35
N GLU A 13 -1.71 5.13 -26.55
CA GLU A 13 -1.02 3.91 -27.03
C GLU A 13 -1.82 3.20 -28.13
N TRP A 14 -3.14 3.11 -27.97
CA TRP A 14 -4.05 2.50 -28.94
C TRP A 14 -4.45 3.43 -30.09
N LYS A 15 -3.85 4.63 -30.18
CA LYS A 15 -4.12 5.63 -31.23
C LYS A 15 -5.58 6.10 -31.28
N LEU A 16 -6.33 5.96 -30.19
CA LEU A 16 -7.68 6.49 -30.04
C LEU A 16 -7.67 8.00 -29.79
N LEU A 17 -6.60 8.51 -29.16
CA LEU A 17 -6.37 9.93 -28.93
C LEU A 17 -5.02 10.37 -29.47
N ARG A 18 -4.92 11.66 -29.84
CA ARG A 18 -3.66 12.28 -30.24
C ARG A 18 -2.81 12.56 -29.00
N LYS A 19 -1.49 12.51 -29.17
CA LYS A 19 -0.53 12.79 -28.08
C LYS A 19 -0.72 14.20 -27.47
N ALA A 20 -0.93 15.22 -28.30
CA ALA A 20 -1.13 16.60 -27.85
C ALA A 20 -2.31 16.74 -26.86
N LEU A 21 -3.42 16.04 -27.12
CA LEU A 21 -4.60 16.07 -26.24
C LEU A 21 -4.29 15.51 -24.85
N ARG A 22 -3.36 14.56 -24.75
CA ARG A 22 -2.93 14.01 -23.45
C ARG A 22 -2.13 15.03 -22.63
N GLU A 23 -1.30 15.84 -23.29
CA GLU A 23 -0.51 16.88 -22.64
C GLU A 23 -1.44 17.94 -22.03
N GLU A 24 -2.47 18.35 -22.78
CA GLU A 24 -3.54 19.25 -22.29
C GLU A 24 -4.29 18.66 -21.10
N LEU A 25 -4.71 17.39 -21.17
CA LEU A 25 -5.46 16.73 -20.09
C LEU A 25 -4.63 16.52 -18.82
N THR A 26 -3.30 16.34 -18.96
CA THR A 26 -2.40 16.16 -17.82
C THR A 26 -2.10 17.49 -17.11
N ALA A 27 -2.22 18.61 -17.82
CA ALA A 27 -2.09 19.95 -17.25
C ALA A 27 -3.30 20.36 -16.37
N ILE A 28 -4.42 19.63 -16.44
CA ILE A 28 -5.58 19.87 -15.60
C ILE A 28 -5.20 19.63 -14.13
N ARG A 29 -5.45 20.64 -13.29
CA ARG A 29 -5.22 20.57 -11.85
C ARG A 29 -6.02 19.41 -11.27
N LYS A 30 -5.31 18.48 -10.62
CA LYS A 30 -5.95 17.38 -9.90
C LYS A 30 -6.62 17.93 -8.64
N TYR A 31 -7.83 17.46 -8.37
CA TYR A 31 -8.47 17.70 -7.09
C TYR A 31 -7.65 17.04 -5.98
N GLN A 32 -7.60 17.70 -4.82
CA GLN A 32 -7.04 17.10 -3.63
C GLN A 32 -7.88 15.87 -3.28
N GLU A 33 -7.20 14.74 -3.07
CA GLU A 33 -7.87 13.56 -2.57
C GLU A 33 -8.25 13.86 -1.10
N PRO A 34 -9.45 13.44 -0.65
CA PRO A 34 -9.79 13.59 0.76
C PRO A 34 -8.75 12.85 1.61
N ASP A 35 -8.48 13.34 2.83
CA ASP A 35 -7.42 12.86 3.74
C ASP A 35 -7.53 11.37 4.14
N GLY A 36 -8.52 10.65 3.60
CA GLY A 36 -8.78 9.26 3.88
C GLY A 36 -9.20 9.07 5.32
N ARG A 37 -9.35 7.81 5.73
CA ARG A 37 -9.59 7.47 7.12
C ARG A 37 -8.29 6.96 7.71
N LEU A 38 -7.65 7.76 8.54
CA LEU A 38 -6.50 7.31 9.33
C LEU A 38 -7.01 6.56 10.56
N ARG A 39 -6.89 5.23 10.56
CA ARG A 39 -7.11 4.36 11.73
C ARG A 39 -5.87 3.54 11.97
N TYR A 40 -5.28 3.68 13.14
CA TYR A 40 -4.16 2.89 13.62
C TYR A 40 -4.55 2.26 14.96
N LEU A 41 -3.83 1.22 15.38
CA LEU A 41 -4.04 0.58 16.68
C LEU A 41 -3.77 1.62 17.78
N SER A 42 -4.79 1.91 18.58
CA SER A 42 -4.78 2.86 19.68
C SER A 42 -3.99 2.30 20.88
N GLY A 43 -2.66 2.35 20.76
CA GLY A 43 -1.73 1.95 21.81
C GLY A 43 -1.55 0.43 21.99
N GLU A 44 -0.71 0.07 22.95
CA GLU A 44 -0.28 -1.32 23.21
C GLU A 44 -1.45 -2.25 23.57
N ALA A 45 -2.46 -1.74 24.27
CA ALA A 45 -3.61 -2.53 24.69
C ALA A 45 -4.46 -3.04 23.51
N GLU A 46 -4.57 -2.29 22.41
CA GLU A 46 -5.31 -2.75 21.22
C GLU A 46 -4.49 -3.75 20.40
N ALA A 47 -3.18 -3.53 20.30
CA ALA A 47 -2.25 -4.47 19.67
C ALA A 47 -2.25 -5.83 20.38
N GLU A 48 -2.23 -5.84 21.72
CA GLU A 48 -2.28 -7.09 22.49
C GLU A 48 -3.61 -7.84 22.30
N ARG A 49 -4.74 -7.13 22.33
CA ARG A 49 -6.05 -7.75 22.03
C ARG A 49 -6.10 -8.35 20.63
N LEU A 50 -5.50 -7.69 19.65
CA LEU A 50 -5.40 -8.22 18.29
C LEU A 50 -4.56 -9.51 18.26
N LEU A 51 -3.41 -9.53 18.94
CA LEU A 51 -2.54 -10.70 19.00
C LEU A 51 -3.20 -11.89 19.73
N GLN A 52 -3.98 -11.64 20.78
CA GLN A 52 -4.73 -12.67 21.50
C GLN A 52 -5.87 -13.27 20.67
N ALA A 53 -6.43 -12.51 19.74
CA ALA A 53 -7.47 -12.98 18.82
C ALA A 53 -6.91 -13.72 17.60
N CYS A 54 -5.58 -13.73 17.39
CA CYS A 54 -4.97 -14.41 16.26
C CYS A 54 -4.88 -15.92 16.49
N GLU A 55 -5.09 -16.70 15.43
CA GLU A 55 -4.71 -18.12 15.38
C GLU A 55 -3.18 -18.27 15.48
N ASP A 56 -2.72 -19.45 15.91
CA ASP A 56 -1.29 -19.72 16.19
C ASP A 56 -0.36 -19.40 15.01
N TRP A 57 -0.79 -19.71 13.78
CA TRP A 57 0.00 -19.44 12.57
C TRP A 57 -0.02 -17.96 12.17
N LEU A 58 -1.06 -17.22 12.54
CA LEU A 58 -1.24 -15.81 12.17
C LEU A 58 -0.54 -14.88 13.15
N ARG A 59 -0.49 -15.26 14.43
CA ARG A 59 0.12 -14.48 15.50
C ARG A 59 1.55 -14.01 15.20
N PRO A 60 2.52 -14.85 14.76
CA PRO A 60 3.87 -14.38 14.46
C PRO A 60 3.90 -13.38 13.30
N ILE A 61 3.04 -13.56 12.29
CA ILE A 61 2.96 -12.65 11.13
C ILE A 61 2.48 -11.27 11.58
N VAL A 62 1.42 -11.22 12.39
CA VAL A 62 0.85 -9.97 12.91
C VAL A 62 1.82 -9.29 13.89
N LEU A 63 2.49 -10.07 14.75
CA LEU A 63 3.49 -9.57 15.68
C LEU A 63 4.63 -8.87 14.92
N THR A 64 5.19 -9.51 13.90
CA THR A 64 6.23 -8.91 13.06
C THR A 64 5.71 -7.64 12.39
N ALA A 65 4.49 -7.63 11.85
CA ALA A 65 3.90 -6.45 11.22
C ALA A 65 3.80 -5.25 12.18
N ILE A 66 3.36 -5.49 13.42
CA ILE A 66 3.21 -4.45 14.45
C ILE A 66 4.56 -3.83 14.80
N HIS A 67 5.61 -4.65 14.95
CA HIS A 67 6.91 -4.16 15.40
C HIS A 67 7.82 -3.61 14.29
N THR A 68 7.61 -4.01 13.04
CA THR A 68 8.49 -3.60 11.92
C THR A 68 7.85 -2.57 10.99
N GLY A 69 6.51 -2.47 10.96
CA GLY A 69 5.79 -1.60 10.03
C GLY A 69 5.90 -2.03 8.56
N MET A 70 6.31 -3.26 8.28
CA MET A 70 6.44 -3.79 6.91
C MET A 70 5.11 -3.75 6.16
N ARG A 71 5.18 -3.46 4.85
CA ARG A 71 4.03 -3.62 3.96
C ARG A 71 3.71 -5.11 3.81
N LYS A 72 2.44 -5.43 3.53
CA LYS A 72 1.98 -6.82 3.33
C LYS A 72 2.88 -7.63 2.37
N GLY A 73 3.31 -7.03 1.25
CA GLY A 73 4.17 -7.72 0.28
C GLY A 73 5.58 -7.99 0.80
N GLU A 74 6.14 -7.07 1.58
CA GLU A 74 7.45 -7.22 2.22
C GLU A 74 7.36 -8.31 3.30
N LEU A 75 6.33 -8.26 4.15
CA LEU A 75 6.11 -9.20 5.24
C LEU A 75 5.90 -10.64 4.73
N LEU A 76 5.04 -10.82 3.73
CA LEU A 76 4.75 -12.15 3.17
C LEU A 76 5.87 -12.67 2.27
N GLY A 77 6.73 -11.79 1.77
CA GLY A 77 7.91 -12.13 0.99
C GLY A 77 9.18 -12.31 1.83
N LEU A 78 9.10 -12.18 3.16
CA LEU A 78 10.25 -12.27 4.05
C LEU A 78 10.82 -13.70 4.05
N THR A 79 12.11 -13.80 3.77
CA THR A 79 12.87 -15.04 3.77
C THR A 79 14.00 -14.98 4.79
N TRP A 80 14.54 -16.14 5.18
CA TRP A 80 15.56 -16.21 6.24
C TRP A 80 16.88 -15.55 5.88
N ASP A 81 17.22 -15.40 4.59
CA ASP A 81 18.38 -14.64 4.12
C ASP A 81 18.24 -13.12 4.34
N CYS A 82 17.03 -12.64 4.62
CA CYS A 82 16.77 -11.24 4.99
C CYS A 82 16.81 -11.02 6.51
N VAL A 83 17.11 -12.04 7.33
CA VAL A 83 17.10 -11.96 8.79
C VAL A 83 18.49 -12.30 9.33
N ASP A 84 19.13 -11.33 9.95
CA ASP A 84 20.37 -11.54 10.69
C ASP A 84 20.05 -11.67 12.20
N MET A 85 20.36 -12.83 12.76
CA MET A 85 20.20 -13.10 14.21
C MET A 85 21.54 -13.10 14.95
N THR A 86 22.64 -12.77 14.27
CA THR A 86 23.97 -12.71 14.85
C THR A 86 24.38 -11.25 15.05
N HIS A 87 24.36 -10.82 16.31
CA HIS A 87 24.93 -9.56 16.77
C HIS A 87 25.86 -9.84 17.94
#